data_AF-A0A943NJ95-F1
#
_entry.id   AF-A0A943NJ95-F1
#
_cell.length_a   1.000
_cell.length_b   1.000
_cell.length_c   1.000
_cell.angle_alpha   90.00
_cell.angle_beta   90.00
_cell.angle_gamma   90.00
#
_symmetry.space_group_name_H-M   'P 1'
#
loop_
_entity.id
_entity.type
_entity.pdbx_description
1 polymer ?
#
loop_
_entity_poly.entity_id
_entity_poly.type
_entity_poly.pdbx_seq_one_letter_code
_entity_poly.pdbx_strand_id
1 'polypeptide(L)'
;MGIRERLSGNEAVAYAMKQINPDVMGAYPITPSTEIPQYFSTYVDNGEVDTLFIAVESEHSAMSTCIGAEAAGCRAISATSSCGLCYMTEMLYVAASDRLPITLAVSCRALSGPININNDYSDAMGVRDAGWLMLFAETNQEAYDNYLQAMRIAEAVSLPIMVCQDGFITSHAIENIELVETEKVKEFVGEYKPAHALLKPGEPMAVGAYATPVYYMEAKRQQAQAMMDAKDVIRKVGKEFGEMTGRTYGLIETYMMDDAEEAIVIIGSSAGTAKEAINELRAQGKKVGQIKVRSFRPFPSEDICEALKNVKAFAVMDKDDSFNAHCGPMFAEVTASLYAAGISGPKGINYIYGLGGRDVRVESIQHVFAELEKIAATGEVGETYRYLDVRE
;
A
#
# COMPACT_ATOMS: atom_id res chain seq x y z
N MET A 1 20.66 -7.41 -16.99
CA MET A 1 19.60 -7.34 -18.03
C MET A 1 18.40 -8.02 -17.40
N GLY A 2 17.21 -7.39 -17.34
CA GLY A 2 16.09 -7.92 -16.54
C GLY A 2 15.69 -9.34 -16.96
N ILE A 3 15.42 -10.21 -16.00
CA ILE A 3 14.96 -11.58 -16.26
C ILE A 3 13.45 -11.52 -16.47
N ARG A 4 12.97 -11.90 -17.65
CA ARG A 4 11.53 -11.88 -17.96
C ARG A 4 10.89 -13.18 -17.51
N GLU A 5 9.88 -13.05 -16.66
CA GLU A 5 9.12 -14.19 -16.15
C GLU A 5 7.62 -13.93 -16.17
N ARG A 6 6.84 -14.99 -16.00
CA ARG A 6 5.38 -14.94 -15.88
C ARG A 6 5.00 -15.38 -14.48
N LEU A 7 4.62 -14.43 -13.64
CA LEU A 7 4.34 -14.67 -12.23
C LEU A 7 3.05 -13.95 -11.83
N SER A 8 2.29 -14.55 -10.92
CA SER A 8 1.25 -13.85 -10.18
C SER A 8 1.85 -12.84 -9.19
N GLY A 9 1.05 -11.91 -8.67
CA GLY A 9 1.52 -10.99 -7.62
C GLY A 9 1.98 -11.73 -6.36
N ASN A 10 1.29 -12.81 -5.96
CA ASN A 10 1.72 -13.65 -4.83
C ASN A 10 3.07 -14.33 -5.10
N GLU A 11 3.27 -14.91 -6.28
CA GLU A 11 4.54 -15.52 -6.68
C GLU A 11 5.68 -14.49 -6.74
N ALA A 12 5.39 -13.30 -7.27
CA ALA A 12 6.35 -12.22 -7.38
C ALA A 12 6.81 -11.71 -6.00
N VAL A 13 5.89 -11.55 -5.05
CA VAL A 13 6.22 -11.20 -3.65
C VAL A 13 7.03 -12.31 -2.98
N ALA A 14 6.64 -13.59 -3.13
CA ALA A 14 7.41 -14.70 -2.57
C ALA A 14 8.83 -14.78 -3.17
N TYR A 15 8.98 -14.48 -4.46
CA TYR A 15 10.28 -14.40 -5.12
C TYR A 15 11.12 -13.22 -4.59
N ALA A 16 10.51 -12.04 -4.36
CA ALA A 16 11.18 -10.92 -3.69
C ALA A 16 11.68 -11.32 -2.30
N MET A 17 10.85 -12.00 -1.49
CA MET A 17 11.25 -12.51 -0.17
C MET A 17 12.47 -13.44 -0.28
N LYS A 18 12.48 -14.34 -1.27
CA LYS A 18 13.64 -15.21 -1.55
C LYS A 18 14.91 -14.41 -1.81
N GLN A 19 14.83 -13.36 -2.62
CA GLN A 19 15.99 -12.53 -2.96
C GLN A 19 16.49 -11.70 -1.79
N ILE A 20 15.59 -11.26 -0.91
CA ILE A 20 15.89 -10.52 0.31
C ILE A 20 16.57 -11.43 1.36
N ASN A 21 16.20 -12.71 1.41
CA ASN A 21 16.65 -13.69 2.41
C ASN A 21 16.45 -13.17 3.86
N PRO A 22 15.19 -12.91 4.29
CA PRO A 22 14.91 -12.42 5.63
C PRO A 22 15.23 -13.49 6.69
N ASP A 23 15.38 -13.09 7.94
CA ASP A 23 15.79 -14.00 9.01
C ASP A 23 14.60 -14.83 9.56
N VAL A 24 13.42 -14.22 9.69
CA VAL A 24 12.24 -14.86 10.28
C VAL A 24 10.98 -14.57 9.47
N MET A 25 10.14 -15.60 9.28
CA MET A 25 8.78 -15.45 8.78
C MET A 25 7.78 -16.06 9.76
N GLY A 26 6.88 -15.23 10.32
CA GLY A 26 5.69 -15.71 11.01
C GLY A 26 4.55 -15.92 10.00
N ALA A 27 4.06 -17.16 9.86
CA ALA A 27 3.15 -17.51 8.77
C ALA A 27 1.82 -18.11 9.27
N TYR A 28 0.71 -17.62 8.72
CA TYR A 28 -0.63 -18.18 8.89
C TYR A 28 -1.42 -18.10 7.57
N PRO A 29 -2.20 -19.13 7.21
CA PRO A 29 -2.91 -19.16 5.93
C PRO A 29 -4.23 -18.37 5.98
N ILE A 30 -4.41 -17.44 5.04
CA ILE A 30 -5.69 -16.80 4.74
C ILE A 30 -5.74 -16.40 3.26
N THR A 31 -6.82 -16.77 2.57
CA THR A 31 -7.03 -16.38 1.17
C THR A 31 -7.23 -14.86 1.07
N PRO A 32 -6.68 -14.15 0.06
CA PRO A 32 -5.84 -14.66 -1.05
C PRO A 32 -4.33 -14.66 -0.79
N SER A 33 -3.83 -14.28 0.39
CA SER A 33 -2.38 -14.24 0.67
C SER A 33 -1.73 -15.60 0.93
N THR A 34 -2.49 -16.69 1.13
CA THR A 34 -1.96 -18.04 1.45
C THR A 34 -0.85 -18.52 0.53
N GLU A 35 -0.90 -18.18 -0.76
CA GLU A 35 0.11 -18.61 -1.71
C GLU A 35 1.50 -18.03 -1.39
N ILE A 36 1.59 -16.84 -0.81
CA ILE A 36 2.88 -16.21 -0.48
C ILE A 36 3.71 -17.08 0.49
N PRO A 37 3.23 -17.41 1.71
CA PRO A 37 3.96 -18.32 2.60
C PRO A 37 4.11 -19.72 2.01
N GLN A 38 3.16 -20.20 1.19
CA GLN A 38 3.27 -21.51 0.54
C GLN A 38 4.45 -21.57 -0.44
N TYR A 39 4.56 -20.63 -1.38
CA TYR A 39 5.70 -20.53 -2.29
C TYR A 39 7.00 -20.28 -1.53
N PHE A 40 6.99 -19.38 -0.55
CA PHE A 40 8.18 -19.05 0.20
C PHE A 40 8.71 -20.22 1.04
N SER A 41 7.83 -20.98 1.69
CA SER A 41 8.22 -22.21 2.42
C SER A 41 8.91 -23.25 1.53
N THR A 42 8.61 -23.28 0.22
CA THR A 42 9.32 -24.16 -0.72
C THR A 42 10.79 -23.74 -0.88
N TYR A 43 11.07 -22.43 -0.92
CA TYR A 43 12.46 -21.94 -0.96
C TYR A 43 13.22 -22.26 0.34
N VAL A 44 12.53 -22.22 1.48
CA VAL A 44 13.11 -22.63 2.77
C VAL A 44 13.44 -24.12 2.78
N ASP A 45 12.51 -24.98 2.39
CA ASP A 45 12.72 -26.44 2.36
C ASP A 45 13.81 -26.88 1.38
N ASN A 46 13.95 -26.15 0.27
CA ASN A 46 15.02 -26.37 -0.71
C ASN A 46 16.40 -25.81 -0.28
N GLY A 47 16.49 -25.10 0.83
CA GLY A 47 17.74 -24.45 1.29
C GLY A 47 18.18 -23.30 0.38
N GLU A 48 17.24 -22.64 -0.30
CA GLU A 48 17.51 -21.47 -1.15
C GLU A 48 17.57 -20.16 -0.34
N VAL A 49 17.07 -20.20 0.90
CA VAL A 49 17.11 -19.15 1.92
C VAL A 49 17.39 -19.75 3.29
N ASP A 50 17.90 -18.94 4.21
CA ASP A 50 18.25 -19.35 5.59
C ASP A 50 17.14 -19.00 6.60
N THR A 51 15.98 -18.54 6.11
CA THR A 51 14.88 -18.03 6.93
C THR A 51 14.30 -19.06 7.87
N LEU A 52 14.12 -18.69 9.14
CA LEU A 52 13.32 -19.46 10.08
C LEU A 52 11.82 -19.24 9.80
N PHE A 53 11.21 -20.22 9.14
CA PHE A 53 9.77 -20.23 8.86
C PHE A 53 8.98 -20.81 10.04
N ILE A 54 8.11 -20.01 10.65
CA ILE A 54 7.33 -20.39 11.84
C ILE A 54 5.85 -20.43 11.46
N ALA A 55 5.31 -21.64 11.33
CA ALA A 55 3.87 -21.86 11.17
C ALA A 55 3.18 -21.70 12.53
N VAL A 56 2.50 -20.57 12.71
CA VAL A 56 1.83 -20.21 13.96
C VAL A 56 0.36 -20.64 13.95
N GLU A 57 -0.32 -20.48 15.07
CA GLU A 57 -1.73 -20.83 15.26
C GLU A 57 -2.74 -19.73 14.87
N SER A 58 -2.27 -18.49 14.65
CA SER A 58 -3.10 -17.37 14.20
C SER A 58 -2.31 -16.19 13.62
N GLU A 59 -2.98 -15.26 12.95
CA GLU A 59 -2.38 -13.99 12.50
C GLU A 59 -1.89 -13.10 13.64
N HIS A 60 -2.55 -13.14 14.80
CA HIS A 60 -2.09 -12.43 16.00
C HIS A 60 -0.72 -12.97 16.46
N SER A 61 -0.58 -14.29 16.48
CA SER A 61 0.67 -14.99 16.79
C SER A 61 1.74 -14.77 15.71
N ALA A 62 1.34 -14.61 14.44
CA ALA A 62 2.25 -14.34 13.33
C ALA A 62 2.95 -12.99 13.51
N MET A 63 2.16 -11.94 13.81
CA MET A 63 2.72 -10.62 14.07
C MET A 63 3.52 -10.58 15.39
N SER A 64 3.04 -11.26 16.43
CA SER A 64 3.78 -11.39 17.71
C SER A 64 5.16 -12.05 17.53
N THR A 65 5.24 -13.07 16.67
CA THR A 65 6.50 -13.73 16.30
C THR A 65 7.44 -12.75 15.60
N CYS A 66 6.92 -11.97 14.65
CA CYS A 66 7.70 -10.96 13.94
C CYS A 66 8.21 -9.86 14.88
N ILE A 67 7.40 -9.40 15.82
CA ILE A 67 7.79 -8.41 16.84
C ILE A 67 8.95 -8.92 17.70
N GLY A 68 8.85 -10.16 18.19
CA GLY A 68 9.93 -10.76 18.98
C GLY A 68 11.24 -10.88 18.18
N ALA A 69 11.15 -11.32 16.92
CA ALA A 69 12.31 -11.44 16.04
C ALA A 69 12.94 -10.08 15.70
N GLU A 70 12.13 -9.10 15.30
CA GLU A 70 12.59 -7.77 14.93
C GLU A 70 13.24 -7.05 16.12
N ALA A 71 12.63 -7.14 17.31
CA ALA A 71 13.21 -6.59 18.53
C ALA A 71 14.52 -7.30 18.94
N ALA A 72 14.70 -8.56 18.59
CA ALA A 72 15.95 -9.31 18.79
C ALA A 72 17.06 -8.94 17.80
N GLY A 73 16.73 -8.18 16.74
CA GLY A 73 17.68 -7.70 15.73
C GLY A 73 17.66 -8.47 14.40
N CYS A 74 16.61 -9.27 14.17
CA CYS A 74 16.39 -10.00 12.92
C CYS A 74 15.51 -9.20 11.96
N ARG A 75 15.66 -9.38 10.65
CA ARG A 75 14.71 -8.89 9.65
C ARG A 75 13.50 -9.85 9.60
N ALA A 76 12.34 -9.39 10.03
CA ALA A 76 11.12 -10.19 10.12
C ALA A 76 10.08 -9.81 9.06
N ILE A 77 9.44 -10.84 8.49
CA ILE A 77 8.40 -10.68 7.47
C ILE A 77 7.15 -11.51 7.77
N SER A 78 6.01 -11.11 7.22
CA SER A 78 4.78 -11.91 7.24
C SER A 78 3.90 -11.61 6.02
N ALA A 79 2.80 -12.35 5.88
CA ALA A 79 1.79 -12.16 4.86
C ALA A 79 0.37 -12.41 5.42
N THR A 80 -0.61 -11.58 5.07
CA THR A 80 -1.99 -11.72 5.53
C THR A 80 -3.01 -11.07 4.58
N SER A 81 -4.29 -11.17 4.91
CA SER A 81 -5.45 -10.57 4.22
C SER A 81 -6.61 -10.36 5.19
N SER A 82 -7.53 -9.43 4.92
CA SER A 82 -8.89 -9.40 5.49
C SER A 82 -8.96 -9.53 7.02
N CYS A 83 -9.82 -10.42 7.51
CA CYS A 83 -10.02 -10.72 8.93
C CYS A 83 -8.72 -11.10 9.65
N GLY A 84 -7.74 -11.67 8.94
CA GLY A 84 -6.43 -11.95 9.50
C GLY A 84 -5.65 -10.67 9.83
N LEU A 85 -5.70 -9.67 8.94
CA LEU A 85 -5.16 -8.34 9.22
C LEU A 85 -5.88 -7.68 10.40
N CYS A 86 -7.21 -7.79 10.46
CA CYS A 86 -7.97 -7.30 11.61
C CYS A 86 -7.61 -8.04 12.90
N TYR A 87 -7.37 -9.36 12.83
CA TYR A 87 -7.04 -10.15 14.01
C TYR A 87 -5.66 -9.81 14.59
N MET A 88 -4.72 -9.34 13.74
CA MET A 88 -3.42 -8.84 14.20
C MET A 88 -3.40 -7.35 14.60
N THR A 89 -4.53 -6.63 14.54
CA THR A 89 -4.58 -5.16 14.71
C THR A 89 -3.88 -4.67 15.98
N GLU A 90 -4.13 -5.31 17.12
CA GLU A 90 -3.47 -4.97 18.39
C GLU A 90 -1.95 -4.94 18.23
N MET A 91 -1.40 -5.99 17.61
CA MET A 91 0.04 -6.17 17.43
C MET A 91 0.62 -5.20 16.40
N LEU A 92 -0.17 -4.73 15.42
CA LEU A 92 0.27 -3.68 14.50
C LEU A 92 0.63 -2.40 15.26
N TYR A 93 -0.18 -1.99 16.23
CA TYR A 93 0.12 -0.81 17.06
C TYR A 93 1.38 -1.03 17.91
N VAL A 94 1.58 -2.24 18.44
CA VAL A 94 2.78 -2.60 19.22
C VAL A 94 4.03 -2.48 18.35
N ALA A 95 4.05 -3.12 17.18
CA ALA A 95 5.18 -3.07 16.25
C ALA A 95 5.58 -1.63 15.89
N ALA A 96 4.59 -0.79 15.59
CA ALA A 96 4.83 0.60 15.22
C ALA A 96 5.30 1.46 16.40
N SER A 97 4.75 1.25 17.60
CA SER A 97 5.19 1.97 18.81
C SER A 97 6.59 1.57 19.26
N ASP A 98 6.96 0.30 19.06
CA ASP A 98 8.28 -0.23 19.42
C ASP A 98 9.34 0.05 18.35
N ARG A 99 8.99 0.78 17.28
CA ARG A 99 9.90 1.21 16.20
C ARG A 99 10.54 0.04 15.45
N LEU A 100 9.78 -1.02 15.23
CA LEU A 100 10.23 -2.27 14.62
C LEU A 100 9.90 -2.27 13.12
N PRO A 101 10.89 -2.27 12.19
CA PRO A 101 10.67 -2.17 10.74
C PRO A 101 10.24 -3.50 10.09
N ILE A 102 9.21 -4.15 10.65
CA ILE A 102 8.62 -5.38 10.11
C ILE A 102 7.99 -5.11 8.74
N THR A 103 8.18 -6.02 7.78
CA THR A 103 7.53 -5.94 6.46
C THR A 103 6.39 -6.93 6.34
N LEU A 104 5.19 -6.43 6.02
CA LEU A 104 3.98 -7.22 5.87
C LEU A 104 3.48 -7.17 4.42
N ALA A 105 3.38 -8.34 3.76
CA ALA A 105 2.64 -8.45 2.51
C ALA A 105 1.13 -8.52 2.79
N VAL A 106 0.33 -7.65 2.17
CA VAL A 106 -1.12 -7.64 2.34
C VAL A 106 -1.79 -7.83 0.98
N SER A 107 -2.43 -8.98 0.78
CA SER A 107 -3.29 -9.19 -0.38
C SER A 107 -4.71 -8.74 0.00
N CYS A 108 -5.00 -7.44 -0.22
CA CYS A 108 -6.20 -6.77 0.28
C CYS A 108 -7.48 -7.50 -0.12
N ARG A 109 -8.34 -7.74 0.87
CA ARG A 109 -9.57 -8.50 0.74
C ARG A 109 -10.66 -7.94 1.65
N ALA A 110 -11.89 -7.97 1.13
CA ALA A 110 -13.11 -7.61 1.85
C ALA A 110 -13.20 -8.20 3.26
N LEU A 111 -13.56 -7.38 4.24
CA LEU A 111 -13.92 -7.83 5.58
C LEU A 111 -15.24 -8.61 5.57
N SER A 112 -15.36 -9.53 6.53
CA SER A 112 -16.52 -10.41 6.59
C SER A 112 -17.77 -9.69 7.08
N GLY A 113 -18.84 -9.77 6.29
CA GLY A 113 -20.19 -9.39 6.66
C GLY A 113 -20.96 -8.76 5.49
N PRO A 114 -21.30 -9.51 4.42
CA PRO A 114 -21.17 -10.97 4.23
C PRO A 114 -19.73 -11.41 3.91
N ILE A 115 -19.41 -12.70 4.08
CA ILE A 115 -18.07 -13.21 3.72
C ILE A 115 -17.80 -12.99 2.24
N ASN A 116 -16.66 -12.40 1.93
CA ASN A 116 -16.19 -12.27 0.56
C ASN A 116 -14.66 -12.48 0.54
N ILE A 117 -14.18 -13.28 -0.42
CA ILE A 117 -12.75 -13.57 -0.58
C ILE A 117 -12.07 -12.59 -1.51
N ASN A 118 -12.83 -11.85 -2.30
CA ASN A 118 -12.32 -10.95 -3.31
C ASN A 118 -11.92 -9.60 -2.71
N ASN A 119 -11.29 -8.78 -3.56
CA ASN A 119 -10.67 -7.54 -3.15
C ASN A 119 -11.66 -6.40 -2.88
N ASP A 120 -11.47 -5.75 -1.75
CA ASP A 120 -11.62 -4.32 -1.53
C ASP A 120 -10.53 -3.92 -0.52
N TYR A 121 -10.49 -2.66 -0.07
CA TYR A 121 -9.47 -2.17 0.85
C TYR A 121 -9.96 -2.01 2.29
N SER A 122 -11.11 -2.57 2.66
CA SER A 122 -11.67 -2.43 4.02
C SER A 122 -10.75 -2.94 5.12
N ASP A 123 -9.91 -3.93 4.82
CA ASP A 123 -8.90 -4.44 5.72
C ASP A 123 -7.75 -3.45 5.94
N ALA A 124 -7.04 -3.06 4.87
CA ALA A 124 -5.91 -2.14 4.93
C ALA A 124 -6.34 -0.75 5.42
N MET A 125 -7.48 -0.24 4.93
CA MET A 125 -8.02 1.04 5.38
C MET A 125 -8.54 0.99 6.81
N GLY A 126 -8.93 -0.19 7.32
CA GLY A 126 -9.30 -0.40 8.72
C GLY A 126 -8.13 -0.27 9.70
N VAL A 127 -6.88 -0.42 9.24
CA VAL A 127 -5.66 -0.32 10.06
C VAL A 127 -4.78 0.88 9.71
N ARG A 128 -5.28 1.83 8.90
CA ARG A 128 -4.52 3.01 8.42
C ARG A 128 -3.93 3.91 9.51
N ASP A 129 -4.46 3.83 10.72
CA ASP A 129 -4.03 4.63 11.88
C ASP A 129 -3.05 3.88 12.79
N ALA A 130 -2.68 2.64 12.46
CA ALA A 130 -1.74 1.81 13.24
C ALA A 130 -0.30 2.32 13.25
N GLY A 131 0.01 3.35 12.46
CA GLY A 131 1.36 3.93 12.36
C GLY A 131 2.32 3.15 11.45
N TRP A 132 1.76 2.39 10.50
CA TRP A 132 2.51 1.66 9.48
C TRP A 132 2.62 2.49 8.19
N LEU A 133 3.75 2.36 7.51
CA LEU A 133 3.88 2.80 6.12
C LEU A 133 3.03 1.87 5.25
N MET A 134 2.36 2.41 4.23
CA MET A 134 1.46 1.63 3.37
C MET A 134 1.70 1.98 1.91
N LEU A 135 2.21 1.00 1.16
CA LEU A 135 2.43 1.09 -0.29
C LEU A 135 1.45 0.19 -1.02
N PHE A 136 0.74 0.70 -2.01
CA PHE A 136 -0.20 -0.05 -2.84
C PHE A 136 0.36 -0.25 -4.24
N ALA A 137 0.25 -1.48 -4.75
CA ALA A 137 0.68 -1.85 -6.09
C ALA A 137 -0.48 -1.81 -7.10
N GLU A 138 -0.24 -1.28 -8.29
CA GLU A 138 -1.17 -1.39 -9.44
C GLU A 138 -1.09 -2.78 -10.11
N THR A 139 0.12 -3.33 -10.23
CA THR A 139 0.43 -4.51 -11.06
C THR A 139 1.31 -5.50 -10.31
N ASN A 140 1.51 -6.69 -10.89
CA ASN A 140 2.41 -7.70 -10.32
C ASN A 140 3.85 -7.19 -10.27
N GLN A 141 4.26 -6.41 -11.28
CA GLN A 141 5.56 -5.76 -11.32
C GLN A 141 5.73 -4.78 -10.14
N GLU A 142 4.72 -3.96 -9.87
CA GLU A 142 4.78 -3.03 -8.73
C GLU A 142 4.74 -3.75 -7.38
N ALA A 143 4.01 -4.86 -7.26
CA ALA A 143 4.01 -5.66 -6.03
C ALA A 143 5.43 -6.18 -5.71
N TYR A 144 6.13 -6.71 -6.73
CA TYR A 144 7.53 -7.12 -6.63
C TYR A 144 8.46 -5.95 -6.28
N ASP A 145 8.40 -4.86 -7.06
CA ASP A 145 9.30 -3.73 -6.90
C ASP A 145 9.08 -2.98 -5.57
N ASN A 146 7.82 -2.87 -5.11
CA ASN A 146 7.50 -2.30 -3.80
C ASN A 146 8.07 -3.16 -2.67
N TYR A 147 7.99 -4.49 -2.78
CA TYR A 147 8.51 -5.39 -1.76
C TYR A 147 10.04 -5.31 -1.62
N LEU A 148 10.76 -5.18 -2.74
CA LEU A 148 12.22 -4.96 -2.72
C LEU A 148 12.61 -3.62 -2.08
N GLN A 149 11.82 -2.58 -2.29
CA GLN A 149 12.05 -1.25 -1.70
C GLN A 149 11.68 -1.20 -0.21
N ALA A 150 10.78 -2.07 0.25
CA ALA A 150 10.16 -2.00 1.56
C ALA A 150 11.18 -2.00 2.71
N MET A 151 12.16 -2.91 2.68
CA MET A 151 13.19 -3.03 3.71
C MET A 151 13.95 -1.71 3.89
N ARG A 152 14.45 -1.13 2.79
CA ARG A 152 15.22 0.12 2.83
C ARG A 152 14.41 1.31 3.33
N ILE A 153 13.11 1.34 3.00
CA ILE A 153 12.22 2.41 3.43
C ILE A 153 11.94 2.27 4.93
N ALA A 154 11.48 1.10 5.36
CA ALA A 154 11.09 0.82 6.74
C ALA A 154 12.27 0.95 7.71
N GLU A 155 13.42 0.33 7.39
CA GLU A 155 14.61 0.33 8.24
C GLU A 155 15.20 1.74 8.41
N ALA A 156 15.13 2.58 7.38
CA ALA A 156 15.69 3.94 7.43
C ALA A 156 14.92 4.88 8.36
N VAL A 157 13.62 4.66 8.58
CA VAL A 157 12.81 5.45 9.51
C VAL A 157 12.37 4.65 10.74
N SER A 158 12.77 3.39 10.87
CA SER A 158 12.39 2.48 11.96
C SER A 158 10.88 2.48 12.20
N LEU A 159 10.11 2.29 11.11
CA LEU A 159 8.67 2.07 11.14
C LEU A 159 8.34 0.83 10.31
N PRO A 160 7.35 0.04 10.73
CA PRO A 160 6.91 -1.11 9.96
C PRO A 160 6.19 -0.68 8.67
N ILE A 161 6.16 -1.57 7.68
CA ILE A 161 5.63 -1.29 6.33
C ILE A 161 4.72 -2.40 5.82
N MET A 162 3.59 -2.00 5.25
CA MET A 162 2.68 -2.86 4.49
C MET A 162 2.90 -2.65 3.00
N VAL A 163 3.09 -3.76 2.29
CA VAL A 163 3.07 -3.81 0.82
C VAL A 163 1.75 -4.44 0.42
N CYS A 164 0.81 -3.58 0.03
CA CYS A 164 -0.55 -3.90 -0.33
C CYS A 164 -0.68 -4.18 -1.84
N GLN A 165 -1.47 -5.20 -2.19
CA GLN A 165 -1.86 -5.52 -3.56
C GLN A 165 -3.32 -5.95 -3.60
N ASP A 166 -3.98 -5.83 -4.75
CA ASP A 166 -5.38 -6.23 -4.89
C ASP A 166 -5.51 -7.76 -4.90
N GLY A 167 -6.24 -8.30 -3.93
CA GLY A 167 -6.57 -9.73 -3.85
C GLY A 167 -7.25 -10.24 -5.14
N PHE A 168 -6.81 -11.40 -5.62
CA PHE A 168 -7.19 -12.01 -6.90
C PHE A 168 -6.75 -11.23 -8.15
N ILE A 169 -7.03 -9.94 -8.24
CA ILE A 169 -6.74 -9.14 -9.45
C ILE A 169 -5.23 -9.03 -9.68
N THR A 170 -4.46 -8.64 -8.66
CA THR A 170 -2.99 -8.62 -8.74
C THR A 170 -2.42 -9.91 -8.15
N SER A 171 -2.99 -10.38 -7.05
CA SER A 171 -2.37 -11.47 -6.30
C SER A 171 -2.39 -12.82 -7.02
N HIS A 172 -3.36 -13.09 -7.92
CA HIS A 172 -3.49 -14.36 -8.66
C HIS A 172 -3.36 -14.24 -10.18
N ALA A 173 -3.72 -13.09 -10.77
CA ALA A 173 -3.57 -12.93 -12.22
C ALA A 173 -2.08 -13.01 -12.60
N ILE A 174 -1.76 -13.68 -13.70
CA ILE A 174 -0.38 -13.83 -14.17
C ILE A 174 -0.08 -12.73 -15.18
N GLU A 175 1.04 -12.05 -14.98
CA GLU A 175 1.55 -11.02 -15.89
C GLU A 175 3.01 -11.28 -16.25
N ASN A 176 3.47 -10.71 -17.36
CA ASN A 176 4.90 -10.69 -17.66
C ASN A 176 5.56 -9.62 -16.78
N ILE A 177 6.54 -10.01 -15.98
CA ILE A 177 7.32 -9.10 -15.14
C ILE A 177 8.82 -9.21 -15.44
N GLU A 178 9.56 -8.16 -15.09
CA GLU A 178 11.00 -8.04 -15.18
C GLU A 178 11.62 -8.12 -13.78
N LEU A 179 12.17 -9.29 -13.47
CA LEU A 179 12.88 -9.57 -12.23
C LEU A 179 14.28 -8.95 -12.27
N VAL A 180 14.73 -8.51 -11.09
CA VAL A 180 16.09 -8.03 -10.85
C VAL A 180 16.99 -9.21 -10.52
N GLU A 181 18.25 -9.17 -10.95
CA GLU A 181 19.26 -10.18 -10.58
C GLU A 181 19.44 -10.21 -9.05
N THR A 182 19.44 -11.41 -8.44
CA THR A 182 19.48 -11.57 -6.97
C THR A 182 20.63 -10.83 -6.29
N GLU A 183 21.83 -10.82 -6.88
CA GLU A 183 22.97 -10.13 -6.29
C GLU A 183 22.79 -8.61 -6.27
N LYS A 184 22.11 -8.04 -7.27
CA LYS A 184 21.75 -6.60 -7.26
C LYS A 184 20.69 -6.30 -6.20
N VAL A 185 19.75 -7.22 -6.00
CA VAL A 185 18.76 -7.09 -4.91
C VAL A 185 19.45 -7.08 -3.56
N LYS A 186 20.36 -8.04 -3.30
CA LYS A 186 21.13 -8.09 -2.06
C LYS A 186 21.97 -6.83 -1.84
N GLU A 187 22.64 -6.34 -2.87
CA GLU A 187 23.41 -5.08 -2.81
C GLU A 187 22.51 -3.88 -2.51
N PHE A 188 21.34 -3.80 -3.15
CA PHE A 188 20.37 -2.73 -2.95
C PHE A 188 19.81 -2.76 -1.53
N VAL A 189 19.27 -3.90 -1.09
CA VAL A 189 18.60 -4.08 0.21
C VAL A 189 19.60 -3.97 1.36
N GLY A 190 20.78 -4.58 1.21
CA GLY A 190 21.83 -4.60 2.22
C GLY A 190 21.53 -5.46 3.45
N GLU A 191 22.51 -5.48 4.36
CA GLU A 191 22.40 -6.15 5.65
C GLU A 191 21.63 -5.29 6.65
N TYR A 192 20.68 -5.91 7.36
CA TYR A 192 19.99 -5.25 8.45
C TYR A 192 20.93 -5.09 9.66
N LYS A 193 21.15 -3.83 10.07
CA LYS A 193 22.02 -3.48 11.19
C LYS A 193 21.28 -2.51 12.11
N PRO A 194 20.33 -3.00 12.93
CA PRO A 194 19.56 -2.13 13.80
C PRO A 194 20.49 -1.41 14.79
N ALA A 195 20.21 -0.14 15.03
CA ALA A 195 20.97 0.65 15.99
C ALA A 195 20.87 0.06 17.40
N HIS A 196 19.70 -0.50 17.74
CA HIS A 196 19.37 -1.08 19.04
C HIS A 196 18.68 -2.44 18.83
N ALA A 197 19.01 -3.45 19.64
CA ALA A 197 18.36 -4.75 19.62
C ALA A 197 18.52 -5.48 20.95
N LEU A 198 17.51 -6.27 21.36
CA LEU A 198 17.45 -6.98 22.65
C LEU A 198 18.64 -7.93 22.87
N LEU A 199 19.11 -8.57 21.79
CA LEU A 199 20.19 -9.55 21.84
C LEU A 199 21.56 -8.97 21.41
N LYS A 200 21.66 -7.64 21.30
CA LYS A 200 22.91 -6.97 20.92
C LYS A 200 23.92 -7.02 22.09
N PRO A 201 25.13 -7.57 21.89
CA PRO A 201 26.12 -7.68 22.96
C PRO A 201 26.49 -6.33 23.56
N GLY A 202 26.47 -6.25 24.90
CA GLY A 202 26.83 -5.04 25.63
C GLY A 202 25.74 -3.98 25.73
N GLU A 203 24.53 -4.25 25.24
CA GLU A 203 23.41 -3.31 25.23
C GLU A 203 22.19 -3.85 25.99
N PRO A 204 22.16 -3.75 27.33
CA PRO A 204 20.97 -4.14 28.09
C PRO A 204 19.84 -3.14 27.82
N MET A 205 18.73 -3.62 27.26
CA MET A 205 17.57 -2.79 26.94
C MET A 205 16.25 -3.48 27.27
N ALA A 206 15.18 -2.68 27.38
CA ALA A 206 13.80 -3.13 27.45
C ALA A 206 13.02 -2.47 26.32
N VAL A 207 12.18 -3.26 25.64
CA VAL A 207 11.27 -2.81 24.56
C VAL A 207 9.84 -2.92 25.07
N GLY A 208 8.97 -1.98 24.71
CA GLY A 208 7.56 -1.97 25.15
C GLY A 208 7.35 -1.68 26.65
N ALA A 209 8.27 -0.95 27.30
CA ALA A 209 8.13 -0.63 28.72
C ALA A 209 6.92 0.29 29.01
N TYR A 210 6.39 0.22 30.23
CA TYR A 210 5.29 1.09 30.66
C TYR A 210 5.71 2.58 30.61
N ALA A 211 5.12 3.33 29.68
CA ALA A 211 5.33 4.77 29.55
C ALA A 211 4.29 5.53 30.38
N THR A 212 4.77 6.35 31.32
CA THR A 212 3.91 7.28 32.06
C THR A 212 3.51 8.46 31.17
N PRO A 213 2.46 9.23 31.54
CA PRO A 213 2.00 10.38 30.74
C PRO A 213 3.07 11.45 30.44
N VAL A 214 4.18 11.49 31.19
CA VAL A 214 5.28 12.45 30.99
C VAL A 214 6.25 12.07 29.87
N TYR A 215 6.15 10.86 29.32
CA TYR A 215 7.01 10.37 28.22
C TYR A 215 6.23 9.86 27.00
N TYR A 216 4.97 9.45 27.19
CA TYR A 216 4.18 8.84 26.11
C TYR A 216 3.94 9.82 24.94
N MET A 217 3.73 11.10 25.24
CA MET A 217 3.53 12.13 24.21
C MET A 217 4.77 12.30 23.34
N GLU A 218 5.96 12.32 23.95
CA GLU A 218 7.25 12.43 23.28
C GLU A 218 7.52 11.21 22.38
N ALA A 219 7.23 10.00 22.87
CA ALA A 219 7.33 8.78 22.07
C ALA A 219 6.41 8.83 20.84
N LYS A 220 5.15 9.25 21.00
CA LYS A 220 4.22 9.41 19.87
C LYS A 220 4.60 10.53 18.93
N ARG A 221 5.19 11.63 19.42
CA ARG A 221 5.72 12.69 18.56
C ARG A 221 6.88 12.21 17.70
N GLN A 222 7.77 11.37 18.24
CA GLN A 222 8.85 10.73 17.50
C GLN A 222 8.34 9.72 16.47
N GLN A 223 7.31 8.93 16.79
CA GLN A 223 6.62 8.04 15.84
C GLN A 223 6.02 8.84 14.67
N ALA A 224 5.33 9.95 14.98
CA ALA A 224 4.77 10.84 13.96
C ALA A 224 5.86 11.53 13.11
N GLN A 225 7.00 11.91 13.70
CA GLN A 225 8.10 12.51 12.94
C GLN A 225 8.65 11.54 11.91
N ALA A 226 8.83 10.26 12.27
CA ALA A 226 9.32 9.25 11.35
C ALA A 226 8.36 8.99 10.18
N MET A 227 7.05 9.08 10.42
CA MET A 227 6.04 9.03 9.35
C MET A 227 6.19 10.22 8.38
N MET A 228 6.48 11.42 8.89
CA MET A 228 6.75 12.60 8.04
C MET A 228 8.04 12.41 7.23
N ASP A 229 9.12 11.99 7.88
CA ASP A 229 10.43 11.78 7.25
C ASP A 229 10.40 10.67 6.18
N ALA A 230 9.50 9.70 6.32
CA ALA A 230 9.32 8.60 5.37
C ALA A 230 8.97 9.08 3.96
N LYS A 231 8.33 10.25 3.78
CA LYS A 231 8.03 10.81 2.45
C LYS A 231 9.29 10.96 1.60
N ASP A 232 10.34 11.54 2.18
CA ASP A 232 11.59 11.80 1.48
C ASP A 232 12.40 10.51 1.28
N VAL A 233 12.34 9.59 2.24
CA VAL A 233 12.95 8.26 2.13
C VAL A 233 12.32 7.47 0.97
N ILE A 234 10.98 7.45 0.86
CA ILE A 234 10.29 6.74 -0.23
C ILE A 234 10.72 7.31 -1.59
N ARG A 235 10.79 8.64 -1.74
CA ARG A 235 11.25 9.27 -2.99
C ARG A 235 12.71 8.92 -3.30
N LYS A 236 13.58 8.98 -2.29
CA LYS A 236 15.01 8.66 -2.45
C LYS A 236 15.20 7.20 -2.87
N VAL A 237 14.59 6.26 -2.15
CA VAL A 237 14.68 4.83 -2.46
C VAL A 237 14.08 4.53 -3.83
N GLY A 238 12.94 5.13 -4.18
CA GLY A 238 12.32 4.96 -5.49
C GLY A 238 13.15 5.50 -6.64
N LYS A 239 13.93 6.57 -6.43
CA LYS A 239 14.91 7.08 -7.40
C LYS A 239 16.10 6.13 -7.56
N GLU A 240 16.70 5.69 -6.45
CA GLU A 240 17.82 4.73 -6.46
C GLU A 240 17.41 3.41 -7.12
N PHE A 241 16.17 2.95 -6.89
CA PHE A 241 15.61 1.80 -7.57
C PHE A 241 15.49 2.02 -9.09
N GLY A 242 15.11 3.23 -9.51
CA GLY A 242 15.08 3.63 -10.92
C GLY A 242 16.46 3.66 -11.58
N GLU A 243 17.50 4.09 -10.86
CA GLU A 243 18.89 4.04 -11.34
C GLU A 243 19.36 2.59 -11.57
N MET A 244 18.89 1.65 -10.73
CA MET A 244 19.22 0.23 -10.85
C MET A 244 18.43 -0.50 -11.95
N THR A 245 17.14 -0.18 -12.11
CA THR A 245 16.18 -0.99 -12.89
C THR A 245 15.59 -0.30 -14.11
N GLY A 246 15.69 1.03 -14.18
CA GLY A 246 14.95 1.87 -15.13
C GLY A 246 13.52 2.21 -14.70
N ARG A 247 13.02 1.66 -13.57
CA ARG A 247 11.66 1.90 -13.06
C ARG A 247 11.71 2.78 -11.81
N THR A 248 11.22 4.02 -11.94
CA THR A 248 11.27 5.02 -10.85
C THR A 248 9.93 5.10 -10.15
N TYR A 249 9.95 5.23 -8.82
CA TYR A 249 8.74 5.32 -8.01
C TYR A 249 8.74 6.54 -7.08
N GLY A 250 7.55 7.14 -6.92
CA GLY A 250 7.29 8.23 -5.98
C GLY A 250 6.21 7.88 -4.96
N LEU A 251 5.58 8.91 -4.38
CA LEU A 251 4.40 8.73 -3.52
C LEU A 251 3.10 8.59 -4.32
N ILE A 252 3.03 9.27 -5.46
CA ILE A 252 1.94 9.20 -6.43
C ILE A 252 2.50 8.99 -7.84
N GLU A 253 1.66 8.55 -8.76
CA GLU A 253 1.91 8.53 -10.20
C GLU A 253 0.79 9.31 -10.90
N THR A 254 1.14 10.28 -11.72
CA THR A 254 0.18 11.03 -12.53
C THR A 254 0.16 10.50 -13.96
N TYR A 255 -1.01 10.45 -14.57
CA TYR A 255 -1.17 10.07 -15.98
C TYR A 255 -2.09 11.07 -16.69
N MET A 256 -1.58 11.68 -17.77
CA MET A 256 -2.28 12.69 -18.57
C MET A 256 -2.82 13.88 -17.74
N MET A 257 -2.00 14.44 -16.83
CA MET A 257 -2.41 15.52 -15.92
C MET A 257 -1.97 16.93 -16.36
N ASP A 258 -1.01 17.06 -17.29
CA ASP A 258 -0.40 18.36 -17.64
C ASP A 258 -1.41 19.43 -18.10
N ASP A 259 -2.46 19.01 -18.82
CA ASP A 259 -3.53 19.85 -19.34
C ASP A 259 -4.93 19.39 -18.88
N ALA A 260 -5.02 18.51 -17.88
CA ALA A 260 -6.28 17.92 -17.43
C ALA A 260 -7.21 18.99 -16.82
N GLU A 261 -8.47 18.98 -17.26
CA GLU A 261 -9.56 19.76 -16.68
C GLU A 261 -10.40 18.93 -15.71
N GLU A 262 -10.50 17.62 -15.92
CA GLU A 262 -11.08 16.67 -14.97
C GLU A 262 -10.08 15.57 -14.57
N ALA A 263 -10.12 15.12 -13.32
CA ALA A 263 -9.23 14.08 -12.83
C ALA A 263 -9.92 13.03 -11.96
N ILE A 264 -9.38 11.82 -11.93
CA ILE A 264 -9.68 10.85 -10.87
C ILE A 264 -8.48 10.68 -9.94
N VAL A 265 -8.74 10.46 -8.66
CA VAL A 265 -7.75 9.99 -7.68
C VAL A 265 -8.10 8.55 -7.33
N ILE A 266 -7.15 7.63 -7.52
CA ILE A 266 -7.39 6.19 -7.44
C ILE A 266 -6.19 5.47 -6.81
N ILE A 267 -6.41 4.26 -6.30
CA ILE A 267 -5.38 3.42 -5.69
C ILE A 267 -5.51 1.98 -6.21
N GLY A 268 -4.38 1.28 -6.29
CA GLY A 268 -4.28 -0.13 -6.70
C GLY A 268 -4.69 -0.42 -8.15
N SER A 269 -5.13 -1.65 -8.42
CA SER A 269 -5.17 -2.22 -9.78
C SER A 269 -6.17 -1.54 -10.72
N SER A 270 -7.22 -0.91 -10.16
CA SER A 270 -8.23 -0.19 -10.95
C SER A 270 -7.63 1.02 -11.71
N ALA A 271 -6.45 1.49 -11.31
CA ALA A 271 -5.72 2.53 -12.04
C ALA A 271 -5.36 2.09 -13.47
N GLY A 272 -5.15 0.79 -13.71
CA GLY A 272 -4.89 0.25 -15.05
C GLY A 272 -6.11 0.39 -15.97
N THR A 273 -7.30 -0.01 -15.49
CA THR A 273 -8.56 0.18 -16.23
C THR A 273 -8.84 1.65 -16.50
N ALA A 274 -8.54 2.52 -15.55
CA ALA A 274 -8.76 3.94 -15.72
C ALA A 274 -7.82 4.59 -16.76
N LYS A 275 -6.56 4.12 -16.88
CA LYS A 275 -5.66 4.53 -17.97
C LYS A 275 -6.28 4.25 -19.34
N GLU A 276 -6.93 3.09 -19.51
CA GLU A 276 -7.59 2.75 -20.77
C GLU A 276 -8.78 3.66 -21.06
N ALA A 277 -9.65 3.91 -20.07
CA ALA A 277 -10.76 4.86 -20.22
C ALA A 277 -10.27 6.29 -20.55
N ILE A 278 -9.19 6.73 -19.91
CA ILE A 278 -8.54 8.03 -20.19
C ILE A 278 -8.02 8.07 -21.63
N ASN A 279 -7.40 7.00 -22.13
CA ASN A 279 -6.91 6.94 -23.51
C ASN A 279 -8.05 7.10 -24.51
N GLU A 280 -9.17 6.39 -24.32
CA GLU A 280 -10.33 6.49 -25.20
C GLU A 280 -10.98 7.88 -25.18
N LEU A 281 -11.10 8.51 -24.01
CA LEU A 281 -11.66 9.85 -23.86
C LEU A 281 -10.71 10.93 -24.42
N ARG A 282 -9.39 10.77 -24.22
CA ARG A 282 -8.36 11.65 -24.79
C ARG A 282 -8.36 11.61 -26.31
N ALA A 283 -8.56 10.44 -26.91
CA ALA A 283 -8.73 10.30 -28.36
C ALA A 283 -9.96 11.04 -28.90
N GLN A 284 -10.96 11.31 -28.05
CA GLN A 284 -12.14 12.12 -28.35
C GLN A 284 -11.95 13.62 -28.04
N GLY A 285 -10.74 14.03 -27.63
CA GLY A 285 -10.40 15.42 -27.32
C GLY A 285 -10.77 15.88 -25.90
N LYS A 286 -11.15 14.96 -25.01
CA LYS A 286 -11.44 15.27 -23.61
C LYS A 286 -10.14 15.45 -22.82
N LYS A 287 -10.11 16.41 -21.90
CA LYS A 287 -8.92 16.72 -21.09
C LYS A 287 -9.01 16.05 -19.72
N VAL A 288 -8.94 14.73 -19.73
CA VAL A 288 -9.07 13.89 -18.54
C VAL A 288 -7.75 13.30 -18.08
N GLY A 289 -7.52 13.18 -16.78
CA GLY A 289 -6.31 12.60 -16.21
C GLY A 289 -6.56 11.75 -14.97
N GLN A 290 -5.50 11.13 -14.45
CA GLN A 290 -5.55 10.43 -13.16
C GLN A 290 -4.33 10.71 -12.28
N ILE A 291 -4.57 10.56 -10.98
CA ILE A 291 -3.55 10.50 -9.93
C ILE A 291 -3.70 9.13 -9.25
N LYS A 292 -2.72 8.25 -9.43
CA LYS A 292 -2.63 6.99 -8.69
C LYS A 292 -1.85 7.24 -7.40
N VAL A 293 -2.47 6.98 -6.25
CA VAL A 293 -1.79 6.97 -4.95
C VAL A 293 -1.02 5.67 -4.83
N ARG A 294 0.32 5.76 -4.66
CA ARG A 294 1.17 4.59 -4.36
C ARG A 294 1.43 4.49 -2.86
N SER A 295 1.82 5.58 -2.21
CA SER A 295 1.97 5.63 -0.76
C SER A 295 0.70 6.24 -0.16
N PHE A 296 -0.08 5.44 0.56
CA PHE A 296 -1.25 5.94 1.31
C PHE A 296 -0.84 6.42 2.71
N ARG A 297 0.18 5.77 3.29
CA ARG A 297 0.88 6.22 4.49
C ARG A 297 2.39 6.24 4.23
N PRO A 298 3.06 7.38 4.44
CA PRO A 298 2.49 8.70 4.73
C PRO A 298 1.60 9.23 3.60
N PHE A 299 0.52 9.93 3.95
CA PHE A 299 -0.40 10.46 2.93
C PHE A 299 0.25 11.59 2.12
N PRO A 300 0.20 11.57 0.77
CA PRO A 300 0.90 12.49 -0.11
C PRO A 300 0.08 13.75 -0.37
N SER A 301 -0.27 14.45 0.72
CA SER A 301 -1.12 15.64 0.71
C SER A 301 -0.63 16.70 -0.27
N GLU A 302 0.66 17.04 -0.22
CA GLU A 302 1.27 18.10 -1.02
C GLU A 302 1.29 17.73 -2.51
N ASP A 303 1.66 16.49 -2.84
CA ASP A 303 1.72 16.00 -4.22
C ASP A 303 0.32 15.95 -4.86
N ILE A 304 -0.69 15.50 -4.11
CA ILE A 304 -2.09 15.48 -4.57
C ILE A 304 -2.63 16.91 -4.77
N CYS A 305 -2.38 17.81 -3.82
CA CYS A 305 -2.81 19.20 -3.92
C CYS A 305 -2.19 19.89 -5.15
N GLU A 306 -0.90 19.68 -5.38
CA GLU A 306 -0.19 20.23 -6.54
C GLU A 306 -0.78 19.71 -7.86
N ALA A 307 -1.09 18.41 -7.94
CA ALA A 307 -1.67 17.80 -9.13
C ALA A 307 -3.12 18.22 -9.38
N LEU A 308 -3.90 18.51 -8.33
CA LEU A 308 -5.31 18.90 -8.45
C LEU A 308 -5.54 20.41 -8.57
N LYS A 309 -4.60 21.28 -8.19
CA LYS A 309 -4.90 22.73 -8.04
C LYS A 309 -5.49 23.42 -9.27
N ASN A 310 -5.23 22.90 -10.47
CA ASN A 310 -5.67 23.47 -11.74
C ASN A 310 -6.85 22.72 -12.38
N VAL A 311 -7.30 21.59 -11.82
CA VAL A 311 -8.45 20.85 -12.37
C VAL A 311 -9.76 21.54 -11.94
N LYS A 312 -10.79 21.42 -12.77
CA LYS A 312 -12.12 22.00 -12.51
C LYS A 312 -12.94 21.09 -11.60
N ALA A 313 -12.88 19.78 -11.85
CA ALA A 313 -13.60 18.77 -11.09
C ALA A 313 -12.74 17.51 -10.91
N PHE A 314 -12.95 16.79 -9.82
CA PHE A 314 -12.29 15.51 -9.57
C PHE A 314 -13.21 14.49 -8.91
N ALA A 315 -12.94 13.21 -9.14
CA ALA A 315 -13.56 12.12 -8.39
C ALA A 315 -12.49 11.37 -7.60
N VAL A 316 -12.77 11.04 -6.34
CA VAL A 316 -11.94 10.09 -5.58
C VAL A 316 -12.64 8.74 -5.56
N MET A 317 -11.92 7.73 -6.01
CA MET A 317 -12.40 6.36 -6.19
C MET A 317 -12.01 5.54 -4.95
N ASP A 318 -12.93 5.37 -4.02
CA ASP A 318 -12.73 4.60 -2.79
C ASP A 318 -13.24 3.16 -2.99
N LYS A 319 -12.32 2.20 -3.03
CA LYS A 319 -12.64 0.76 -3.05
C LYS A 319 -12.78 0.24 -1.62
N ASP A 320 -13.40 1.04 -0.77
CA ASP A 320 -13.68 0.80 0.65
C ASP A 320 -14.79 1.78 1.04
N ASP A 321 -15.61 1.39 2.02
CA ASP A 321 -16.60 2.27 2.62
C ASP A 321 -16.34 2.38 4.11
N SER A 322 -16.20 3.63 4.60
CA SER A 322 -15.99 3.89 6.02
C SER A 322 -17.27 3.84 6.85
N PHE A 323 -18.44 3.66 6.22
CA PHE A 323 -19.77 3.62 6.86
C PHE A 323 -20.04 4.82 7.79
N ASN A 324 -19.43 5.96 7.46
CA ASN A 324 -19.53 7.22 8.22
C ASN A 324 -20.70 8.10 7.73
N ALA A 325 -21.52 7.59 6.81
CA ALA A 325 -22.62 8.28 6.13
C ALA A 325 -22.21 9.54 5.34
N HIS A 326 -20.93 9.66 4.97
CA HIS A 326 -20.39 10.86 4.33
C HIS A 326 -19.48 10.60 3.13
N CYS A 327 -18.47 9.73 3.25
CA CYS A 327 -17.52 9.41 2.17
C CYS A 327 -16.56 8.27 2.54
N GLY A 328 -15.86 7.76 1.54
CA GLY A 328 -14.71 6.87 1.71
C GLY A 328 -13.47 7.57 2.29
N PRO A 329 -12.49 6.78 2.78
CA PRO A 329 -11.36 7.32 3.53
C PRO A 329 -10.40 8.16 2.68
N MET A 330 -10.15 7.80 1.42
CA MET A 330 -9.26 8.57 0.56
C MET A 330 -9.88 9.91 0.22
N PHE A 331 -11.20 9.97 -0.06
CA PHE A 331 -11.87 11.25 -0.30
C PHE A 331 -11.77 12.20 0.90
N ALA A 332 -11.92 11.68 2.12
CA ALA A 332 -11.77 12.47 3.33
C ALA A 332 -10.37 13.09 3.44
N GLU A 333 -9.30 12.35 3.13
CA GLU A 333 -7.93 12.86 3.21
C GLU A 333 -7.55 13.81 2.07
N VAL A 334 -8.04 13.56 0.86
CA VAL A 334 -7.87 14.46 -0.30
C VAL A 334 -8.54 15.80 -0.02
N THR A 335 -9.79 15.78 0.43
CA THR A 335 -10.54 17.03 0.69
C THR A 335 -9.98 17.80 1.88
N ALA A 336 -9.57 17.12 2.96
CA ALA A 336 -8.88 17.75 4.08
C ALA A 336 -7.56 18.42 3.64
N SER A 337 -6.81 17.76 2.74
CA SER A 337 -5.57 18.28 2.16
C SER A 337 -5.80 19.56 1.34
N LEU A 338 -6.77 19.54 0.42
CA LEU A 338 -7.13 20.69 -0.40
C LEU A 338 -7.59 21.88 0.47
N TYR A 339 -8.41 21.61 1.49
CA TYR A 339 -8.85 22.63 2.44
C TYR A 339 -7.67 23.26 3.19
N ALA A 340 -6.76 22.43 3.74
CA ALA A 340 -5.58 22.91 4.45
C ALA A 340 -4.63 23.72 3.55
N ALA A 341 -4.54 23.37 2.26
CA ALA A 341 -3.77 24.11 1.27
C ALA A 341 -4.46 25.38 0.74
N GLY A 342 -5.70 25.67 1.16
CA GLY A 342 -6.48 26.81 0.67
C GLY A 342 -6.94 26.67 -0.79
N ILE A 343 -7.01 25.43 -1.30
CA ILE A 343 -7.42 25.12 -2.68
C ILE A 343 -8.91 24.78 -2.69
N SER A 344 -9.73 25.66 -3.26
CA SER A 344 -11.19 25.50 -3.32
C SER A 344 -11.77 25.52 -4.75
N GLY A 345 -10.91 25.66 -5.75
CA GLY A 345 -11.29 25.68 -7.16
C GLY A 345 -11.90 24.35 -7.63
N PRO A 346 -11.15 23.24 -7.52
CA PRO A 346 -11.61 21.92 -7.91
C PRO A 346 -12.86 21.48 -7.14
N LYS A 347 -13.86 20.94 -7.85
CA LYS A 347 -15.06 20.35 -7.26
C LYS A 347 -14.93 18.84 -7.14
N GLY A 348 -14.99 18.32 -5.92
CA GLY A 348 -14.79 16.90 -5.62
C GLY A 348 -16.08 16.12 -5.43
N ILE A 349 -16.15 14.93 -6.01
CA ILE A 349 -17.13 13.88 -5.66
C ILE A 349 -16.41 12.59 -5.24
N ASN A 350 -17.12 11.73 -4.52
CA ASN A 350 -16.65 10.43 -4.08
C ASN A 350 -17.48 9.32 -4.73
N TYR A 351 -16.80 8.30 -5.23
CA TYR A 351 -17.41 7.05 -5.63
C TYR A 351 -16.91 5.91 -4.76
N ILE A 352 -17.82 5.27 -4.05
CA ILE A 352 -17.63 3.92 -3.52
C ILE A 352 -17.80 2.94 -4.67
N TYR A 353 -16.79 2.12 -4.94
CA TYR A 353 -16.77 1.27 -6.13
C TYR A 353 -16.09 -0.06 -5.86
N GLY A 354 -16.31 -1.04 -6.74
CA GLY A 354 -15.52 -2.28 -6.79
C GLY A 354 -15.54 -3.18 -5.55
N LEU A 355 -16.40 -2.89 -4.55
CA LEU A 355 -16.43 -3.60 -3.28
C LEU A 355 -16.58 -5.11 -3.47
N GLY A 356 -15.85 -5.88 -2.69
CA GLY A 356 -15.90 -7.34 -2.76
C GLY A 356 -15.58 -7.92 -4.15
N GLY A 357 -14.65 -7.29 -4.88
CA GLY A 357 -14.17 -7.73 -6.19
C GLY A 357 -15.16 -7.51 -7.33
N ARG A 358 -16.13 -6.61 -7.15
CA ARG A 358 -17.06 -6.27 -8.21
C ARG A 358 -16.29 -5.63 -9.37
N ASP A 359 -16.52 -6.14 -10.58
CA ASP A 359 -15.88 -5.66 -11.80
C ASP A 359 -16.13 -4.16 -12.02
N VAL A 360 -15.07 -3.47 -12.43
CA VAL A 360 -15.06 -2.02 -12.71
C VAL A 360 -14.55 -1.88 -14.12
N ARG A 361 -15.45 -1.51 -15.04
CA ARG A 361 -15.16 -1.53 -16.46
C ARG A 361 -14.69 -0.18 -16.96
N VAL A 362 -14.16 -0.16 -18.18
CA VAL A 362 -13.82 1.07 -18.88
C VAL A 362 -15.04 2.00 -18.95
N GLU A 363 -16.22 1.46 -19.24
CA GLU A 363 -17.47 2.23 -19.31
C GLU A 363 -17.88 2.81 -17.94
N SER A 364 -17.59 2.09 -16.85
CA SER A 364 -17.83 2.59 -15.48
C SER A 364 -16.96 3.84 -15.21
N ILE A 365 -15.69 3.83 -15.63
CA ILE A 365 -14.81 5.00 -15.49
C ILE A 365 -15.21 6.14 -16.45
N GLN A 366 -15.65 5.82 -17.67
CA GLN A 366 -16.18 6.82 -18.60
C GLN A 366 -17.42 7.52 -18.03
N HIS A 367 -18.30 6.79 -17.34
CA HIS A 367 -19.43 7.38 -16.64
C HIS A 367 -18.96 8.40 -15.61
N VAL A 368 -17.95 8.06 -14.80
CA VAL A 368 -17.39 8.98 -13.79
C VAL A 368 -16.90 10.28 -14.46
N PHE A 369 -16.15 10.19 -15.56
CA PHE A 369 -15.71 11.39 -16.28
C PHE A 369 -16.86 12.18 -16.91
N ALA A 370 -17.91 11.52 -17.41
CA ALA A 370 -19.09 12.21 -17.92
C ALA A 370 -19.81 13.01 -16.82
N GLU A 371 -19.82 12.52 -15.57
CA GLU A 371 -20.33 13.26 -14.42
C GLU A 371 -19.41 14.44 -14.04
N LEU A 372 -18.09 14.25 -14.08
CA LEU A 372 -17.13 15.32 -13.83
C LEU A 372 -17.23 16.45 -14.86
N GLU A 373 -17.43 16.12 -16.14
CA GLU A 373 -17.62 17.12 -17.21
C GLU A 373 -18.86 17.98 -16.93
N LYS A 374 -19.97 17.39 -16.48
CA LYS A 374 -21.17 18.13 -16.08
C LYS A 374 -20.85 19.08 -14.93
N ILE A 375 -20.19 18.60 -13.88
CA ILE A 375 -19.79 19.41 -12.71
C ILE A 375 -18.85 20.54 -13.14
N ALA A 376 -17.88 20.28 -14.01
CA ALA A 376 -16.95 21.27 -14.53
C ALA A 376 -17.65 22.36 -15.35
N ALA A 377 -18.73 22.02 -16.07
CA ALA A 377 -19.52 22.95 -16.86
C ALA A 377 -20.52 23.78 -16.03
N THR A 378 -21.18 23.18 -15.03
CA THR A 378 -22.25 23.84 -14.25
C THR A 378 -21.77 24.43 -12.93
N GLY A 379 -20.69 23.89 -12.35
CA GLY A 379 -20.26 24.14 -10.99
C GLY A 379 -21.14 23.48 -9.91
N GLU A 380 -22.17 22.73 -10.30
CA GLU A 380 -23.11 22.06 -9.40
C GLU A 380 -22.64 20.63 -9.11
N VAL A 381 -22.28 20.35 -7.85
CA VAL A 381 -21.71 19.05 -7.45
C VAL A 381 -22.78 17.99 -7.20
N GLY A 382 -23.97 18.41 -6.74
CA GLY A 382 -25.02 17.48 -6.30
C GLY A 382 -24.60 16.64 -5.10
N GLU A 383 -25.05 15.39 -5.06
CA GLU A 383 -24.63 14.41 -4.06
C GLU A 383 -23.15 14.08 -4.23
N THR A 384 -22.37 14.18 -3.15
CA THR A 384 -20.93 13.88 -3.16
C THR A 384 -20.63 12.43 -2.83
N TYR A 385 -21.52 11.75 -2.10
CA TYR A 385 -21.34 10.38 -1.64
C TYR A 385 -22.10 9.42 -2.55
N ARG A 386 -21.42 8.86 -3.55
CA ARG A 386 -22.06 8.06 -4.60
C ARG A 386 -21.56 6.63 -4.57
N TYR A 387 -22.39 5.68 -5.00
CA TYR A 387 -21.95 4.33 -5.30
C TYR A 387 -21.94 4.10 -6.81
N LEU A 388 -20.87 3.51 -7.32
CA LEU A 388 -20.74 3.18 -8.74
C LEU A 388 -21.36 1.80 -9.01
N ASP A 389 -22.21 1.73 -10.04
CA ASP A 389 -22.82 0.50 -10.56
C ASP A 389 -23.69 -0.30 -9.56
N VAL A 390 -24.19 0.28 -8.47
CA VAL A 390 -25.15 -0.42 -7.59
C VAL A 390 -26.43 -0.76 -8.37
N ARG A 391 -26.97 -1.97 -8.15
CA ARG A 391 -28.25 -2.39 -8.74
C ARG A 391 -29.36 -1.95 -7.79
N GLU A 392 -30.26 -1.11 -8.27
CA GLU A 392 -31.43 -0.63 -7.53
C GLU A 392 -32.71 -1.39 -7.90
#